data_AF-A0A3S1HSP6-F1
#
_entry.id   AF-A0A3S1HSP6-F1
#
_cell.length_a   1.000
_cell.length_b   1.000
_cell.length_c   1.000
_cell.angle_alpha   90.00
_cell.angle_beta   90.00
_cell.angle_gamma   90.00
#
_symmetry.space_group_name_H-M   'P 1'
#
loop_
_entity.id
_entity.type
_entity.pdbx_description
1 polymer ?
#
loop_
_entity_poly.entity_id
_entity_poly.type
_entity_poly.pdbx_seq_one_letter_code
_entity_poly.pdbx_strand_id
1 'polypeptide(L)'
;MIRLVLAAAAMLVMAWDATAAAKLDAVTVNNAQFDGSEAKGVSATVLKAQILLDRARFSPGLIDGRQAENFSRAVSAFQAANGLPADGKLTRETWDKLVASSSRPALETYELTRKDVQGPFTRRIPTRMERMARLPRLAYHNALEKMAERFHSSEELLERLNPGIGFRRAGQKLLVPAVARGDPPQDIGNVEVDKSARQVRVLDPSGKVLATYPASIGSQEKPAPSGEAEVKRVVRHPTYHYDPEFAFKGVRTKRPFTIAAGPNNPVGSVWIDLSI
;
A
#
# COMPACT_ATOMS: atom_id res chain seq x y z
N MET A 1 0.46 -70.97 34.28
CA MET A 1 -0.47 -69.91 34.69
C MET A 1 0.25 -68.58 34.54
N ILE A 2 -0.08 -67.84 33.48
CA ILE A 2 0.64 -66.64 33.01
C ILE A 2 0.09 -65.42 33.78
N ARG A 3 0.97 -64.67 34.46
CA ARG A 3 0.64 -63.43 35.17
C ARG A 3 0.54 -62.28 34.17
N LEU A 4 -0.65 -61.70 34.02
CA LEU A 4 -0.88 -60.45 33.28
C LEU A 4 -0.39 -59.26 34.10
N VAL A 5 0.53 -58.48 33.54
CA VAL A 5 0.95 -57.17 34.05
C VAL A 5 0.11 -56.11 33.34
N LEU A 6 -0.69 -55.36 34.11
CA LEU A 6 -1.42 -54.17 33.65
C LEU A 6 -0.45 -52.98 33.64
N ALA A 7 -0.13 -52.47 32.45
CA ALA A 7 0.58 -51.21 32.27
C ALA A 7 -0.44 -50.07 32.10
N ALA A 8 -0.47 -49.14 33.06
CA ALA A 8 -1.26 -47.91 32.97
C ALA A 8 -0.51 -46.89 32.10
N ALA A 9 -1.07 -46.54 30.95
CA ALA A 9 -0.57 -45.47 30.10
C ALA A 9 -1.12 -44.12 30.59
N ALA A 10 -0.25 -43.27 31.15
CA ALA A 10 -0.58 -41.88 31.43
C ALA A 10 -0.55 -41.08 30.12
N MET A 11 -1.72 -40.61 29.66
CA MET A 11 -1.81 -39.66 28.56
C MET A 11 -1.40 -38.27 29.04
N LEU A 12 -0.25 -37.80 28.58
CA LEU A 12 0.18 -36.41 28.72
C LEU A 12 -0.57 -35.56 27.68
N VAL A 13 -1.60 -34.82 28.11
CA VAL A 13 -2.27 -33.83 27.26
C VAL A 13 -1.37 -32.61 27.17
N MET A 14 -0.63 -32.49 26.06
CA MET A 14 0.02 -31.22 25.71
C MET A 14 -1.05 -30.22 25.30
N ALA A 15 -1.37 -29.28 26.17
CA ALA A 15 -2.12 -28.08 25.83
C ALA A 15 -1.30 -27.29 24.81
N TRP A 16 -1.75 -27.34 23.56
CA TRP A 16 -1.29 -26.43 22.52
C TRP A 16 -1.91 -25.07 22.83
N ASP A 17 -1.18 -24.20 23.52
CA ASP A 17 -1.53 -22.78 23.55
C ASP A 17 -1.37 -22.26 22.11
N ALA A 18 -2.46 -22.35 21.35
CA ALA A 18 -2.64 -21.59 20.15
C ALA A 18 -2.56 -20.12 20.58
N THR A 19 -1.40 -19.52 20.40
CA THR A 19 -1.18 -18.09 20.62
C THR A 19 -2.20 -17.39 19.72
N ALA A 20 -3.31 -16.93 20.30
CA ALA A 20 -4.31 -16.17 19.58
C ALA A 20 -3.56 -14.96 19.03
N ALA A 21 -3.32 -14.94 17.71
CA ALA A 21 -2.69 -13.82 17.06
C ALA A 21 -3.45 -12.57 17.50
N ALA A 22 -2.76 -11.66 18.20
CA ALA A 22 -3.41 -10.51 18.83
C ALA A 22 -4.33 -9.83 17.82
N LYS A 23 -5.61 -9.69 18.21
CA LYS A 23 -6.64 -9.13 17.35
C LYS A 23 -6.25 -7.70 17.01
N LEU A 24 -6.25 -7.36 15.72
CA LEU A 24 -6.08 -5.97 15.29
C LEU A 24 -7.44 -5.29 15.43
N ASP A 25 -7.56 -4.45 16.46
CA ASP A 25 -8.73 -3.60 16.67
C ASP A 25 -8.33 -2.14 16.89
N ALA A 26 -9.32 -1.26 16.95
CA ALA A 26 -9.11 0.18 17.08
C ALA A 26 -8.29 0.54 18.32
N VAL A 27 -8.57 -0.10 19.46
CA VAL A 27 -7.90 0.21 20.74
C VAL A 27 -6.44 -0.21 20.66
N THR A 28 -6.18 -1.45 20.23
CA THR A 28 -4.83 -2.02 20.12
C THR A 28 -3.96 -1.20 19.18
N VAL A 29 -4.48 -0.84 18.00
CA VAL A 29 -3.69 -0.09 17.01
C VAL A 29 -3.54 1.37 17.42
N ASN A 30 -4.58 2.05 17.89
CA ASN A 30 -4.50 3.46 18.27
C ASN A 30 -3.59 3.67 19.49
N ASN A 31 -3.58 2.75 20.44
CA ASN A 31 -2.76 2.81 21.65
C ASN A 31 -1.41 2.11 21.50
N ALA A 32 -1.12 1.50 20.35
CA ALA A 32 0.17 0.86 20.10
C ALA A 32 1.31 1.83 20.41
N GLN A 33 2.38 1.28 21.00
CA GLN A 33 3.63 1.96 21.32
C GLN A 33 4.79 1.18 20.73
N PHE A 34 5.87 1.90 20.41
CA PHE A 34 7.13 1.23 20.10
C PHE A 34 7.71 0.61 21.38
N ASP A 35 8.22 -0.61 21.30
CA ASP A 35 8.82 -1.35 22.43
C ASP A 35 10.25 -1.84 22.12
N GLY A 36 10.79 -1.51 20.95
CA GLY A 36 12.11 -1.96 20.51
C GLY A 36 12.12 -3.36 19.88
N SER A 37 10.99 -4.08 19.87
CA SER A 37 10.91 -5.42 19.29
C SER A 37 10.78 -5.38 17.76
N GLU A 38 11.42 -6.34 17.10
CA GLU A 38 11.22 -6.55 15.67
C GLU A 38 9.89 -7.27 15.44
N ALA A 39 9.02 -6.67 14.62
CA ALA A 39 7.70 -7.22 14.37
C ALA A 39 7.78 -8.43 13.43
N LYS A 40 7.35 -9.59 13.91
CA LYS A 40 7.16 -10.79 13.06
C LYS A 40 5.75 -10.77 12.47
N GLY A 41 5.64 -10.53 11.17
CA GLY A 41 4.36 -10.51 10.47
C GLY A 41 3.60 -9.19 10.63
N VAL A 42 2.28 -9.27 10.85
CA VAL A 42 1.42 -8.08 10.98
C VAL A 42 1.44 -7.58 12.43
N SER A 43 1.79 -6.31 12.63
CA SER A 43 1.93 -5.67 13.95
C SER A 43 1.11 -4.38 14.05
N ALA A 44 0.48 -4.17 15.21
CA ALA A 44 -0.25 -2.96 15.52
C ALA A 44 0.65 -1.71 15.52
N THR A 45 1.88 -1.83 16.04
CA THR A 45 2.87 -0.76 16.06
C THR A 45 3.31 -0.39 14.64
N VAL A 46 3.60 -1.38 13.81
CA VAL A 46 3.98 -1.14 12.40
C VAL A 46 2.82 -0.54 11.61
N LEU A 47 1.60 -1.05 11.81
CA LEU A 47 0.40 -0.51 11.17
C LEU A 47 0.18 0.96 11.53
N LYS A 48 0.27 1.32 12.83
CA LYS A 48 0.18 2.71 13.26
C LYS A 48 1.29 3.57 12.64
N ALA A 49 2.53 3.08 12.60
CA ALA A 49 3.64 3.79 11.96
C ALA A 49 3.40 4.02 10.45
N GLN A 50 2.96 3.01 9.70
CA GLN A 50 2.61 3.12 8.27
C GLN A 50 1.55 4.21 8.04
N ILE A 51 0.50 4.25 8.86
CA ILE A 51 -0.57 5.25 8.74
C ILE A 51 -0.05 6.66 9.03
N LEU A 52 0.77 6.83 10.06
CA LEU A 52 1.36 8.14 10.40
C LEU A 52 2.33 8.61 9.32
N LEU A 53 3.15 7.72 8.77
CA LEU A 53 4.03 7.99 7.63
C LEU A 53 3.24 8.42 6.39
N ASP A 54 2.16 7.70 6.05
CA ASP A 54 1.29 8.06 4.93
C ASP A 54 0.71 9.48 5.10
N ARG A 55 0.20 9.80 6.30
CA ARG A 55 -0.32 11.14 6.64
C ARG A 55 0.74 12.23 6.54
N ALA A 56 1.96 11.92 6.98
CA ALA A 56 3.11 12.81 6.89
C ALA A 56 3.67 12.93 5.46
N ARG A 57 3.05 12.27 4.46
CA ARG A 57 3.45 12.24 3.05
C ARG A 57 4.77 11.50 2.77
N PHE A 58 5.20 10.64 3.69
CA PHE A 58 6.28 9.69 3.47
C PHE A 58 5.65 8.32 3.23
N SER A 59 5.17 8.06 2.01
CA SER A 59 4.32 6.89 1.76
C SER A 59 5.09 5.59 2.02
N PRO A 60 4.56 4.69 2.89
CA PRO A 60 5.14 3.36 3.08
C PRO A 60 4.84 2.40 1.91
N GLY A 61 4.16 2.89 0.87
CA GLY A 61 3.51 2.07 -0.14
C GLY A 61 2.21 1.50 0.41
N LEU A 62 2.07 0.18 0.34
CA LEU A 62 0.89 -0.54 0.81
C LEU A 62 0.83 -0.56 2.34
N ILE A 63 -0.30 -0.16 2.92
CA ILE A 63 -0.56 -0.30 4.36
C ILE A 63 -1.09 -1.73 4.62
N ASP A 64 -0.28 -2.54 5.28
CA ASP A 64 -0.56 -3.96 5.55
C ASP A 64 -0.15 -4.41 6.97
N GLY A 65 0.42 -3.48 7.76
CA GLY A 65 0.95 -3.71 9.09
C GLY A 65 2.24 -4.54 9.15
N ARG A 66 2.94 -4.74 8.03
CA ARG A 66 4.18 -5.53 7.94
C ARG A 66 5.40 -4.64 7.73
N GLN A 67 6.56 -5.10 8.21
CA GLN A 67 7.83 -4.45 7.91
C GLN A 67 8.32 -4.89 6.52
N ALA A 68 8.00 -4.10 5.51
CA ALA A 68 8.43 -4.32 4.13
C ALA A 68 9.50 -3.29 3.69
N GLU A 69 10.17 -3.55 2.57
CA GLU A 69 11.24 -2.68 2.06
C GLU A 69 10.78 -1.22 1.85
N ASN A 70 9.57 -1.01 1.33
CA ASN A 70 9.01 0.33 1.16
C ASN A 70 8.72 1.04 2.49
N PHE A 71 8.36 0.29 3.54
CA PHE A 71 8.21 0.84 4.88
C PHE A 71 9.55 1.35 5.41
N SER A 72 10.63 0.56 5.30
CA SER A 72 11.97 1.00 5.70
C SER A 72 12.46 2.23 4.91
N ARG A 73 12.18 2.30 3.60
CA ARG A 73 12.47 3.49 2.79
C ARG A 73 11.70 4.72 3.23
N ALA A 74 10.43 4.57 3.58
CA ALA A 74 9.61 5.66 4.09
C ALA A 74 10.11 6.16 5.46
N VAL A 75 10.49 5.24 6.35
CA VAL A 75 11.14 5.57 7.63
C VAL A 75 12.43 6.34 7.42
N SER A 76 13.32 5.86 6.53
CA SER A 76 14.59 6.53 6.22
C SER A 76 14.38 7.96 5.70
N ALA A 77 13.43 8.14 4.77
CA ALA A 77 13.09 9.46 4.25
C ALA A 77 12.50 10.39 5.33
N PHE A 78 11.63 9.87 6.20
CA PHE A 78 11.06 10.63 7.31
C PHE A 78 12.15 11.03 8.33
N GLN A 79 13.07 10.11 8.66
CA GLN A 79 14.21 10.37 9.53
C GLN A 79 15.08 11.50 8.97
N ALA A 80 15.48 11.41 7.70
CA ALA A 80 16.27 12.45 7.02
C ALA A 80 15.59 13.82 7.07
N ALA A 81 14.28 13.87 6.77
CA ALA A 81 13.51 15.12 6.80
C ALA A 81 13.35 15.72 8.20
N ASN A 82 13.57 14.93 9.25
CA ASN A 82 13.47 15.34 10.66
C ASN A 82 14.84 15.45 11.36
N GLY A 83 15.94 15.38 10.62
CA GLY A 83 17.30 15.50 11.17
C GLY A 83 17.73 14.31 12.03
N LEU A 84 17.15 13.13 11.80
CA LEU A 84 17.52 11.88 12.46
C LEU A 84 18.45 11.05 11.58
N PRO A 85 19.21 10.10 12.14
CA PRO A 85 19.95 9.11 11.35
C PRO A 85 19.01 8.33 10.42
N ALA A 86 19.21 8.42 9.11
CA ALA A 86 18.31 7.89 8.09
C ALA A 86 18.55 6.40 7.77
N ASP A 87 18.52 5.54 8.78
CA ASP A 87 18.83 4.11 8.66
C ASP A 87 17.64 3.23 8.25
N GLY A 88 16.43 3.80 8.19
CA GLY A 88 15.22 3.09 7.80
C GLY A 88 14.67 2.13 8.86
N LYS A 89 15.24 2.15 10.07
CA LYS A 89 14.77 1.36 11.21
C LYS A 89 13.84 2.20 12.06
N LEU A 90 12.71 1.63 12.46
CA LEU A 90 11.84 2.32 13.41
C LEU A 90 12.53 2.35 14.77
N THR A 91 12.95 3.53 15.22
CA THR A 91 13.54 3.76 16.55
C THR A 91 12.56 4.48 17.47
N ARG A 92 12.92 4.62 18.75
CA ARG A 92 12.14 5.41 19.73
C ARG A 92 12.01 6.86 19.27
N GLU A 93 13.10 7.48 18.84
CA GLU A 93 13.13 8.88 18.40
C GLU A 93 12.27 9.08 17.15
N THR A 94 12.35 8.13 16.21
CA THR A 94 11.53 8.13 14.99
C THR A 94 10.04 7.99 15.34
N TRP A 95 9.72 7.07 16.25
CA TRP A 95 8.36 6.84 16.75
C TRP A 95 7.77 8.09 17.41
N ASP A 96 8.52 8.72 18.31
CA ASP A 96 8.05 9.90 19.05
C ASP A 96 7.76 11.06 18.10
N LYS A 97 8.60 11.27 17.06
CA LYS A 97 8.34 12.24 15.98
C LYS A 97 7.09 11.89 15.17
N LEU A 98 6.87 10.62 14.83
CA LEU A 98 5.69 10.18 14.09
C LEU A 98 4.41 10.42 14.91
N VAL A 99 4.39 10.03 16.19
CA VAL A 99 3.21 10.23 17.05
C VAL A 99 2.95 11.72 17.29
N ALA A 100 4.00 12.53 17.44
CA ALA A 100 3.86 13.99 17.56
C ALA A 100 3.30 14.66 16.29
N SER A 101 3.44 14.04 15.11
CA SER A 101 2.94 14.59 13.84
C SER A 101 1.42 14.58 13.72
N SER A 102 0.70 13.80 14.54
CA SER A 102 -0.76 13.69 14.46
C SER A 102 -1.36 13.14 15.75
N SER A 103 -2.24 13.91 16.37
CA SER A 103 -3.09 13.46 17.50
C SER A 103 -4.32 12.64 17.08
N ARG A 104 -4.61 12.55 15.78
CA ARG A 104 -5.78 11.81 15.28
C ARG A 104 -5.59 10.29 15.41
N PRO A 105 -6.64 9.52 15.77
CA PRO A 105 -6.61 8.05 15.80
C PRO A 105 -6.08 7.47 14.48
N ALA A 106 -5.29 6.38 14.53
CA ALA A 106 -4.73 5.75 13.34
C ALA A 106 -5.81 4.97 12.56
N LEU A 107 -6.75 4.32 13.25
CA LEU A 107 -7.91 3.69 12.65
C LEU A 107 -9.18 4.51 12.90
N GLU A 108 -10.06 4.55 11.91
CA GLU A 108 -11.37 5.21 12.00
C GLU A 108 -12.49 4.30 11.50
N THR A 109 -13.73 4.65 11.85
CA THR A 109 -14.91 3.97 11.33
C THR A 109 -15.41 4.66 10.07
N TYR A 110 -15.54 3.91 8.99
CA TYR A 110 -16.14 4.33 7.73
C TYR A 110 -17.44 3.59 7.47
N GLU A 111 -18.51 4.30 7.13
CA GLU A 111 -19.77 3.67 6.72
C GLU A 111 -19.79 3.45 5.20
N LEU A 112 -19.92 2.19 4.77
CA LEU A 112 -20.03 1.85 3.36
C LEU A 112 -21.24 2.54 2.73
N THR A 113 -21.01 3.32 1.68
CA THR A 113 -22.09 3.99 0.97
C THR A 113 -22.65 3.11 -0.16
N ARG A 114 -23.83 3.47 -0.68
CA ARG A 114 -24.36 2.82 -1.90
C ARG A 114 -23.40 2.94 -3.09
N LYS A 115 -22.70 4.07 -3.21
CA LYS A 115 -21.71 4.31 -4.29
C LYS A 115 -20.49 3.40 -4.17
N ASP A 116 -20.16 2.95 -2.96
CA ASP A 116 -19.02 2.05 -2.74
C ASP A 116 -19.31 0.64 -3.25
N VAL A 117 -20.55 0.17 -3.07
CA VAL A 117 -20.95 -1.21 -3.38
C VAL A 117 -21.65 -1.39 -4.73
N GLN A 118 -22.08 -0.31 -5.39
CA GLN A 118 -22.83 -0.41 -6.65
C GLN A 118 -21.97 -0.74 -7.88
N GLY A 119 -20.67 -0.42 -7.84
CA GLY A 119 -19.78 -0.54 -9.01
C GLY A 119 -19.80 0.73 -9.88
N PRO A 120 -19.39 0.64 -11.15
CA PRO A 120 -19.15 -0.57 -11.95
C PRO A 120 -17.96 -1.41 -11.44
N PHE A 121 -18.05 -2.74 -11.60
CA PHE A 121 -16.96 -3.67 -11.28
C PHE A 121 -16.64 -4.60 -12.45
N THR A 122 -15.35 -4.88 -12.67
CA THR A 122 -14.85 -5.83 -13.66
C THR A 122 -14.34 -7.07 -12.95
N ARG A 123 -15.24 -8.03 -12.64
CA ARG A 123 -14.93 -9.20 -11.80
C ARG A 123 -13.69 -9.99 -12.24
N ARG A 124 -13.49 -10.14 -13.55
CA ARG A 124 -12.35 -10.87 -14.11
C ARG A 124 -11.60 -9.97 -15.08
N ILE A 125 -10.36 -9.67 -14.75
CA ILE A 125 -9.42 -8.98 -15.61
C ILE A 125 -8.37 -10.01 -16.04
N PRO A 126 -8.27 -10.32 -17.34
CA PRO A 126 -7.28 -11.29 -17.81
C PRO A 126 -5.87 -10.69 -17.69
N THR A 127 -4.86 -11.50 -17.43
CA THR A 127 -3.46 -11.04 -17.31
C THR A 127 -2.83 -10.67 -18.65
N ARG A 128 -3.32 -11.22 -19.77
CA ARG A 128 -2.81 -10.92 -21.11
C ARG A 128 -3.39 -9.61 -21.63
N MET A 129 -2.52 -8.68 -22.03
CA MET A 129 -2.88 -7.34 -22.50
C MET A 129 -3.84 -7.38 -23.70
N GLU A 130 -3.64 -8.32 -24.63
CA GLU A 130 -4.51 -8.46 -25.81
C GLU A 130 -5.94 -8.87 -25.44
N ARG A 131 -6.11 -9.56 -24.30
CA ARG A 131 -7.45 -9.88 -23.77
C ARG A 131 -8.00 -8.74 -22.93
N MET A 132 -7.16 -8.00 -22.20
CA MET A 132 -7.60 -6.79 -21.47
C MET A 132 -8.18 -5.76 -22.43
N ALA A 133 -7.59 -5.61 -23.62
CA ALA A 133 -8.06 -4.70 -24.67
C ALA A 133 -9.49 -4.97 -25.16
N ARG A 134 -10.04 -6.16 -24.88
CA ARG A 134 -11.42 -6.53 -25.24
C ARG A 134 -12.44 -6.11 -24.16
N LEU A 135 -11.97 -5.67 -23.00
CA LEU A 135 -12.85 -5.22 -21.93
C LEU A 135 -13.29 -3.77 -22.19
N PRO A 136 -14.58 -3.43 -21.96
CA PRO A 136 -15.06 -2.06 -22.14
C PRO A 136 -14.52 -1.10 -21.06
N ARG A 137 -13.99 -1.63 -19.94
CA ARG A 137 -13.34 -0.88 -18.85
C ARG A 137 -12.55 -1.80 -17.92
N LEU A 138 -11.53 -1.25 -17.29
CA LEU A 138 -10.67 -1.91 -16.29
C LEU A 138 -11.05 -1.42 -14.89
N ALA A 139 -12.31 -1.60 -14.50
CA ALA A 139 -12.80 -1.21 -13.18
C ALA A 139 -12.23 -2.09 -12.06
N TYR A 140 -12.47 -1.72 -10.80
CA TYR A 140 -12.17 -2.62 -9.66
C TYR A 140 -12.90 -3.96 -9.84
N HIS A 141 -12.29 -5.06 -9.43
CA HIS A 141 -12.84 -6.39 -9.32
C HIS A 141 -14.10 -6.42 -8.43
N ASN A 142 -14.07 -5.68 -7.33
CA ASN A 142 -15.12 -5.66 -6.33
C ASN A 142 -15.01 -4.41 -5.42
N ALA A 143 -15.91 -4.30 -4.44
CA ALA A 143 -15.92 -3.19 -3.49
C ALA A 143 -14.76 -3.25 -2.46
N LEU A 144 -14.25 -4.44 -2.12
CA LEU A 144 -13.13 -4.61 -1.21
C LEU A 144 -11.86 -3.99 -1.81
N GLU A 145 -11.51 -4.30 -3.05
CA GLU A 145 -10.39 -3.68 -3.76
C GLU A 145 -10.56 -2.15 -3.87
N LYS A 146 -11.77 -1.69 -4.19
CA LYS A 146 -12.07 -0.25 -4.21
C LYS A 146 -11.82 0.43 -2.86
N MET A 147 -12.18 -0.23 -1.76
CA MET A 147 -11.91 0.28 -0.40
C MET A 147 -10.43 0.19 -0.05
N ALA A 148 -9.76 -0.89 -0.45
CA ALA A 148 -8.32 -1.09 -0.25
C ALA A 148 -7.53 0.05 -0.89
N GLU A 149 -7.81 0.37 -2.16
CA GLU A 149 -7.22 1.52 -2.86
C GLU A 149 -7.53 2.84 -2.16
N ARG A 150 -8.80 3.06 -1.77
CA ARG A 150 -9.23 4.31 -1.10
C ARG A 150 -8.48 4.56 0.22
N PHE A 151 -8.20 3.52 0.98
CA PHE A 151 -7.54 3.60 2.29
C PHE A 151 -6.05 3.23 2.23
N HIS A 152 -5.47 3.17 1.03
CA HIS A 152 -4.07 2.85 0.76
C HIS A 152 -3.61 1.52 1.39
N SER A 153 -4.52 0.58 1.56
CA SER A 153 -4.30 -0.65 2.33
C SER A 153 -4.39 -1.89 1.46
N SER A 154 -3.89 -3.02 1.96
CA SER A 154 -4.18 -4.31 1.33
C SER A 154 -5.63 -4.75 1.56
N GLU A 155 -6.19 -5.52 0.62
CA GLU A 155 -7.49 -6.19 0.81
C GLU A 155 -7.46 -7.08 2.07
N GLU A 156 -6.37 -7.82 2.26
CA GLU A 156 -6.17 -8.73 3.39
C GLU A 156 -6.14 -8.02 4.76
N LEU A 157 -5.55 -6.81 4.82
CA LEU A 157 -5.61 -5.99 6.03
C LEU A 157 -7.04 -5.54 6.32
N LEU A 158 -7.78 -5.08 5.31
CA LEU A 158 -9.17 -4.64 5.50
C LEU A 158 -10.06 -5.79 5.98
N GLU A 159 -9.91 -6.99 5.42
CA GLU A 159 -10.63 -8.17 5.90
C GLU A 159 -10.24 -8.52 7.34
N ARG A 160 -8.95 -8.44 7.69
CA ARG A 160 -8.48 -8.72 9.05
C ARG A 160 -8.98 -7.72 10.09
N LEU A 161 -9.10 -6.44 9.74
CA LEU A 161 -9.68 -5.40 10.60
C LEU A 161 -11.20 -5.55 10.76
N ASN A 162 -11.86 -6.22 9.83
CA ASN A 162 -13.32 -6.30 9.74
C ASN A 162 -13.83 -7.76 9.67
N PRO A 163 -13.49 -8.61 10.67
CA PRO A 163 -13.82 -10.03 10.63
C PRO A 163 -15.33 -10.23 10.57
N GLY A 164 -15.78 -10.98 9.56
CA GLY A 164 -17.20 -11.29 9.34
C GLY A 164 -18.03 -10.15 8.74
N ILE A 165 -17.45 -8.96 8.53
CA ILE A 165 -18.12 -7.86 7.85
C ILE A 165 -17.84 -7.97 6.36
N GLY A 166 -18.87 -8.29 5.57
CA GLY A 166 -18.75 -8.26 4.11
C GLY A 166 -18.60 -6.84 3.57
N PHE A 167 -18.15 -6.69 2.33
CA PHE A 167 -17.97 -5.40 1.65
C PHE A 167 -19.06 -5.13 0.59
N ARG A 168 -20.23 -5.77 0.73
CA ARG A 168 -21.25 -5.82 -0.34
C ARG A 168 -22.53 -5.06 -0.02
N ARG A 169 -22.72 -4.60 1.21
CA ARG A 169 -23.95 -3.92 1.64
C ARG A 169 -23.61 -2.53 2.15
N ALA A 170 -24.36 -1.53 1.66
CA ALA A 170 -24.28 -0.19 2.20
C ALA A 170 -24.78 -0.15 3.66
N GLY A 171 -24.31 0.81 4.45
CA GLY A 171 -24.61 0.97 5.87
C GLY A 171 -23.74 0.12 6.81
N GLN A 172 -22.89 -0.77 6.28
CA GLN A 172 -21.93 -1.50 7.10
C GLN A 172 -20.82 -0.55 7.58
N LYS A 173 -20.51 -0.60 8.87
CA LYS A 173 -19.42 0.16 9.48
C LYS A 173 -18.13 -0.65 9.40
N LEU A 174 -17.12 -0.11 8.76
CA LEU A 174 -15.80 -0.69 8.59
C LEU A 174 -14.78 0.06 9.45
N LEU A 175 -13.91 -0.67 10.12
CA LEU A 175 -12.68 -0.15 10.68
C LEU A 175 -11.61 -0.08 9.59
N VAL A 176 -11.10 1.11 9.30
CA VAL A 176 -10.18 1.35 8.18
C VAL A 176 -8.98 2.22 8.61
N PRO A 177 -7.84 2.13 7.91
CA PRO A 177 -6.75 3.09 8.05
C PRO A 177 -7.23 4.51 7.75
N ALA A 178 -7.05 5.41 8.72
CA ALA A 178 -7.48 6.80 8.58
C ALA A 178 -6.41 7.60 7.82
N VAL A 179 -6.35 7.48 6.50
CA VAL A 179 -5.28 8.04 5.65
C VAL A 179 -5.51 9.49 5.21
N ALA A 180 -6.57 10.15 5.69
CA ALA A 180 -6.87 11.53 5.31
C ALA A 180 -5.70 12.47 5.63
N ARG A 181 -5.21 13.16 4.60
CA ARG A 181 -4.11 14.13 4.64
C ARG A 181 -4.68 15.56 4.59
N GLY A 182 -3.89 16.54 5.06
CA GLY A 182 -4.20 17.96 4.85
C GLY A 182 -3.98 18.41 3.41
N ASP A 183 -3.96 19.72 3.18
CA ASP A 183 -3.71 20.30 1.87
C ASP A 183 -2.35 19.87 1.31
N PRO A 184 -2.20 19.76 -0.03
CA PRO A 184 -0.92 19.49 -0.67
C PRO A 184 0.18 20.45 -0.20
N PRO A 185 1.46 20.02 -0.18
CA PRO A 185 2.56 20.91 0.14
C PRO A 185 2.52 22.15 -0.76
N GLN A 186 2.73 23.32 -0.16
CA GLN A 186 2.95 24.57 -0.89
C GLN A 186 4.41 24.67 -1.32
N ASP A 187 4.70 25.62 -2.21
CA ASP A 187 6.08 25.92 -2.64
C ASP A 187 6.84 24.69 -3.13
N ILE A 188 6.25 23.93 -4.06
CA ILE A 188 6.95 22.81 -4.69
C ILE A 188 7.97 23.37 -5.68
N GLY A 189 9.24 23.05 -5.48
CA GLY A 189 10.34 23.40 -6.40
C GLY A 189 10.43 22.42 -7.56
N ASN A 190 10.62 21.13 -7.27
CA ASN A 190 10.72 20.08 -8.28
C ASN A 190 10.22 18.72 -7.78
N VAL A 191 9.94 17.84 -8.75
CA VAL A 191 9.67 16.42 -8.51
C VAL A 191 10.88 15.64 -9.03
N GLU A 192 11.43 14.78 -8.18
CA GLU A 192 12.62 14.01 -8.49
C GLU A 192 12.32 12.52 -8.44
N VAL A 193 12.81 11.79 -9.44
CA VAL A 193 12.76 10.32 -9.45
C VAL A 193 14.13 9.77 -9.04
N ASP A 194 14.28 9.46 -7.75
CA ASP A 194 15.50 8.85 -7.23
C ASP A 194 15.49 7.34 -7.51
N LYS A 195 16.27 6.95 -8.52
CA LYS A 195 16.38 5.56 -8.96
C LYS A 195 17.06 4.67 -7.92
N SER A 196 17.99 5.22 -7.14
CA SER A 196 18.73 4.46 -6.13
C SER A 196 17.85 4.19 -4.90
N ALA A 197 17.11 5.21 -4.46
CA ALA A 197 16.15 5.10 -3.38
C ALA A 197 14.84 4.41 -3.82
N ARG A 198 14.62 4.25 -5.14
CA ARG A 198 13.36 3.76 -5.74
C ARG A 198 12.15 4.56 -5.26
N GLN A 199 12.25 5.88 -5.32
CA GLN A 199 11.24 6.81 -4.83
C GLN A 199 11.03 7.97 -5.79
N VAL A 200 9.80 8.46 -5.86
CA VAL A 200 9.50 9.82 -6.31
C VAL A 200 9.51 10.72 -5.09
N ARG A 201 10.30 11.79 -5.12
CA ARG A 201 10.40 12.83 -4.09
C ARG A 201 9.80 14.12 -4.60
N VAL A 202 9.05 14.80 -3.74
CA VAL A 202 8.59 16.18 -3.97
C VAL A 202 9.46 17.07 -3.11
N LEU A 203 10.14 18.04 -3.71
CA LEU A 203 11.09 18.91 -3.03
C LEU A 203 10.60 20.36 -3.05
N ASP A 204 10.96 21.13 -2.02
CA ASP A 204 10.83 22.59 -2.04
C ASP A 204 12.02 23.25 -2.81
N PRO A 205 12.02 24.57 -3.05
CA PRO A 205 13.11 25.25 -3.76
C PRO A 205 14.48 25.17 -3.07
N SER A 206 14.53 24.80 -1.78
CA SER A 206 15.79 24.58 -1.04
C SER A 206 16.31 23.15 -1.17
N GLY A 207 15.55 22.25 -1.81
CA GLY A 207 15.86 20.83 -1.93
C GLY A 207 15.36 19.99 -0.76
N LYS A 208 14.56 20.54 0.16
CA LYS A 208 13.99 19.79 1.28
C LYS A 208 12.84 18.91 0.79
N VAL A 209 12.84 17.66 1.25
CA VAL A 209 11.77 16.69 0.94
C VAL A 209 10.45 17.07 1.62
N LEU A 210 9.42 17.29 0.81
CA LEU A 210 8.04 17.56 1.22
C LEU A 210 7.14 16.31 1.17
N ALA A 211 7.47 15.35 0.30
CA ALA A 211 6.78 14.07 0.20
C ALA A 211 7.65 13.02 -0.49
N THR A 212 7.43 11.75 -0.16
CA THR A 212 8.02 10.60 -0.87
C THR A 212 6.98 9.54 -1.19
N TYR A 213 7.14 8.91 -2.35
CA TYR A 213 6.31 7.82 -2.83
C TYR A 213 7.19 6.71 -3.39
N PRO A 214 7.00 5.44 -3.03
CA PRO A 214 7.72 4.34 -3.64
C PRO A 214 7.51 4.31 -5.16
N ALA A 215 8.55 3.94 -5.90
CA ALA A 215 8.53 3.89 -7.34
C ALA A 215 9.13 2.58 -7.86
N SER A 216 8.44 1.94 -8.81
CA SER A 216 9.06 0.94 -9.67
C SER A 216 9.78 1.65 -10.81
N ILE A 217 11.08 1.38 -10.95
CA ILE A 217 11.93 1.99 -11.97
C ILE A 217 12.14 0.97 -13.10
N GLY A 218 12.31 1.46 -14.34
CA GLY A 218 12.64 0.64 -15.50
C GLY A 218 13.80 -0.33 -15.22
N SER A 219 13.71 -1.53 -15.79
CA SER A 219 14.72 -2.59 -15.58
C SER A 219 16.07 -2.21 -16.19
N GLN A 220 17.12 -2.99 -15.92
CA GLN A 220 18.40 -2.80 -16.61
C GLN A 220 18.30 -2.99 -18.13
N GLU A 221 17.38 -3.86 -18.59
CA GLU A 221 17.12 -4.09 -20.02
C GLU A 221 16.38 -2.92 -20.67
N LYS A 222 15.56 -2.19 -19.91
CA LYS A 222 14.78 -1.02 -20.36
C LYS A 222 14.86 0.08 -19.29
N PRO A 223 16.03 0.73 -19.15
CA PRO A 223 16.27 1.67 -18.07
C PRO A 223 15.42 2.92 -18.23
N ALA A 224 14.94 3.47 -17.11
CA ALA A 224 14.35 4.80 -17.13
C ALA A 224 15.42 5.82 -17.56
N PRO A 225 15.09 6.82 -18.42
CA PRO A 225 16.03 7.88 -18.80
C PRO A 225 16.44 8.73 -17.59
N SER A 226 17.63 9.34 -17.65
CA SER A 226 18.14 10.28 -16.63
C SER A 226 18.27 11.67 -17.23
N GLY A 227 17.98 12.70 -16.45
CA GLY A 227 18.07 14.09 -16.89
C GLY A 227 16.94 14.94 -16.31
N GLU A 228 16.91 16.19 -16.71
CA GLU A 228 15.80 17.10 -16.41
C GLU A 228 14.70 16.91 -17.44
N ALA A 229 13.45 16.95 -16.96
CA ALA A 229 12.28 16.85 -17.81
C ALA A 229 11.17 17.75 -17.29
N GLU A 230 10.37 18.25 -18.21
CA GLU A 230 9.17 19.01 -17.89
C GLU A 230 7.95 18.10 -17.86
N VAL A 231 7.04 18.36 -16.91
CA VAL A 231 5.70 17.77 -16.96
C VAL A 231 4.93 18.43 -18.10
N LYS A 232 4.70 17.67 -19.18
CA LYS A 232 3.97 18.16 -20.35
C LYS A 232 2.46 18.03 -20.17
N ARG A 233 2.01 16.96 -19.51
CA ARG A 233 0.59 16.66 -19.35
C ARG A 233 0.33 15.74 -18.17
N VAL A 234 -0.85 15.89 -17.56
CA VAL A 234 -1.37 14.96 -16.56
C VAL A 234 -2.71 14.41 -17.05
N VAL A 235 -2.79 13.10 -17.21
CA VAL A 235 -3.99 12.40 -17.67
C VAL A 235 -4.54 11.55 -16.53
N ARG A 236 -5.75 11.89 -16.06
CA ARG A 236 -6.48 11.07 -15.08
C ARG A 236 -7.32 10.02 -15.81
N HIS A 237 -7.36 8.82 -15.25
CA HIS A 237 -8.02 7.63 -15.84
C HIS A 237 -7.62 7.41 -17.31
N PRO A 238 -6.32 7.27 -17.61
CA PRO A 238 -5.85 7.13 -18.98
C PRO A 238 -6.33 5.80 -19.61
N THR A 239 -6.50 5.80 -20.93
CA THR A 239 -6.41 4.57 -21.73
C THR A 239 -4.95 4.21 -21.94
N TYR A 240 -4.66 2.94 -22.24
CA TYR A 240 -3.29 2.53 -22.61
C TYR A 240 -3.24 2.05 -24.06
N HIS A 241 -2.45 2.74 -24.89
CA HIS A 241 -2.20 2.33 -26.27
C HIS A 241 -0.90 1.51 -26.34
N TYR A 242 -0.99 0.28 -26.81
CA TYR A 242 0.17 -0.59 -27.02
C TYR A 242 0.62 -0.53 -28.48
N ASP A 243 1.91 -0.20 -28.67
CA ASP A 243 2.60 -0.34 -29.94
C ASP A 243 3.40 -1.67 -29.98
N PRO A 244 3.19 -2.54 -30.98
CA PRO A 244 3.96 -3.76 -31.18
C PRO A 244 5.48 -3.56 -31.28
N GLU A 245 5.97 -2.39 -31.67
CA GLU A 245 7.41 -2.08 -31.73
C GLU A 245 8.11 -2.19 -30.37
N PHE A 246 7.37 -1.98 -29.27
CA PHE A 246 7.93 -2.15 -27.92
C PHE A 246 8.23 -3.61 -27.55
N ALA A 247 7.66 -4.58 -28.28
CA ALA A 247 7.88 -6.01 -28.14
C ALA A 247 7.84 -6.50 -26.66
N PHE A 248 6.77 -6.17 -25.95
CA PHE A 248 6.65 -6.54 -24.53
C PHE A 248 6.65 -8.05 -24.33
N LYS A 249 7.41 -8.52 -23.34
CA LYS A 249 7.47 -9.93 -22.98
C LYS A 249 6.08 -10.46 -22.68
N GLY A 250 5.66 -11.48 -23.42
CA GLY A 250 4.36 -12.13 -23.25
C GLY A 250 3.24 -11.56 -24.13
N VAL A 251 3.45 -10.45 -24.83
CA VAL A 251 2.54 -9.90 -25.85
C VAL A 251 2.96 -10.43 -27.21
N ARG A 252 2.04 -11.07 -27.95
CA ARG A 252 2.37 -11.78 -29.21
C ARG A 252 1.80 -11.12 -30.46
N THR A 253 0.91 -10.16 -30.30
CA THR A 253 0.27 -9.48 -31.44
C THR A 253 1.24 -8.57 -32.17
N LYS A 254 1.11 -8.54 -33.50
CA LYS A 254 1.78 -7.58 -34.40
C LYS A 254 0.91 -6.37 -34.73
N ARG A 255 -0.31 -6.30 -34.18
CA ARG A 255 -1.24 -5.18 -34.38
C ARG A 255 -1.35 -4.36 -33.10
N PRO A 256 -1.36 -3.03 -33.20
CA PRO A 256 -1.58 -2.17 -32.05
C PRO A 256 -3.00 -2.38 -31.49
N PHE A 257 -3.16 -2.07 -30.22
CA PHE A 257 -4.46 -2.12 -29.55
C PHE A 257 -4.51 -1.10 -28.41
N THR A 258 -5.72 -0.77 -27.98
CA THR A 258 -5.94 0.14 -26.86
C THR A 258 -6.68 -0.59 -25.75
N ILE A 259 -6.16 -0.50 -24.53
CA ILE A 259 -6.80 -0.95 -23.29
C ILE A 259 -7.63 0.21 -22.72
N ALA A 260 -8.89 -0.07 -22.43
CA ALA A 260 -9.82 0.90 -21.87
C ALA A 260 -9.37 1.43 -20.50
N ALA A 261 -9.85 2.63 -20.15
CA ALA A 261 -9.56 3.26 -18.88
C ALA A 261 -10.13 2.49 -17.68
N GLY A 262 -9.54 2.74 -16.52
CA GLY A 262 -10.02 2.27 -15.22
C GLY A 262 -8.88 2.14 -14.20
N PRO A 263 -9.21 1.97 -12.92
CA PRO A 263 -8.22 1.82 -11.84
C PRO A 263 -7.26 0.64 -12.03
N ASN A 264 -7.70 -0.42 -12.70
CA ASN A 264 -6.88 -1.60 -13.02
C ASN A 264 -6.20 -1.53 -14.39
N ASN A 265 -6.10 -0.34 -14.97
CA ASN A 265 -5.33 -0.13 -16.18
C ASN A 265 -3.82 -0.31 -15.87
N PRO A 266 -3.02 -0.96 -16.74
CA PRO A 266 -1.59 -1.20 -16.49
C PRO A 266 -0.74 0.07 -16.30
N VAL A 267 -1.20 1.24 -16.75
CA VAL A 267 -0.51 2.52 -16.46
C VAL A 267 -1.04 3.24 -15.21
N GLY A 268 -1.93 2.59 -14.45
CA GLY A 268 -2.53 3.14 -13.25
C GLY A 268 -3.67 4.14 -13.50
N SER A 269 -4.08 4.82 -12.43
CA SER A 269 -5.20 5.77 -12.42
C SER A 269 -4.80 7.18 -12.89
N VAL A 270 -3.51 7.49 -12.92
CA VAL A 270 -2.96 8.77 -13.37
C VAL A 270 -1.68 8.51 -14.16
N TRP A 271 -1.57 9.13 -15.32
CA TRP A 271 -0.35 9.16 -16.11
C TRP A 271 0.18 10.60 -16.19
N ILE A 272 1.48 10.76 -15.94
CA ILE A 272 2.19 12.04 -16.04
C ILE A 272 3.16 11.90 -17.21
N ASP A 273 2.93 12.71 -18.23
CA ASP A 273 3.70 12.76 -19.46
C ASP A 273 4.88 13.71 -19.27
N LEU A 274 6.08 13.24 -19.59
CA LEU A 274 7.32 13.99 -19.43
C LEU A 274 7.89 14.36 -20.80
N SER A 275 8.76 15.36 -20.86
CA SER A 275 9.40 15.80 -22.11
C SER A 275 10.48 14.84 -22.64
N ILE A 276 10.61 13.64 -22.08
CA ILE A 276 11.70 12.67 -22.32
C ILE A 276 11.17 11.27 -22.62
#